data_AF-A0A371LRY7-F1
#
_entry.id   AF-A0A371LRY7-F1
#
_cell.length_a   1.000
_cell.length_b   1.000
_cell.length_c   1.000
_cell.angle_alpha   90.00
_cell.angle_beta   90.00
_cell.angle_gamma   90.00
#
_symmetry.space_group_name_H-M   'P 1'
#
loop_
_entity.id
_entity.type
_entity.pdbx_description
1 polymer ?
#
loop_
_entity_poly.entity_id
_entity_poly.type
_entity_poly.pdbx_seq_one_letter_code
_entity_poly.pdbx_strand_id
1 'polypeptide(L)'
;AFYGFGYATAADRLYQLELYRRYYHGTVAAVLGAGDEDTDWVQFDIEARRNTAGEPSLDEQAAEQLTADQRAVLQAFTDGINRYITEVRESEELQFHQAFQEHGFEPEEFTTTDAAGMFVASMAYFSGFQLETLGATVLDALTQETGSEQRAMELF
;
A
#
# COMPACT_ATOMS: atom_id res chain seq x y z
N ALA A 1 10.50 17.90 14.15
CA ALA A 1 10.18 18.19 12.73
C ALA A 1 9.16 17.18 12.18
N PHE A 2 9.47 15.87 12.18
CA PHE A 2 8.60 14.84 11.57
C PHE A 2 7.22 14.66 12.24
N TYR A 3 7.10 14.90 13.54
CA TYR A 3 5.79 14.95 14.21
C TYR A 3 4.83 15.97 13.58
N GLY A 4 5.29 17.21 13.42
CA GLY A 4 4.49 18.25 12.75
C GLY A 4 4.21 17.90 11.29
N PHE A 5 5.12 17.20 10.61
CA PHE A 5 4.89 16.73 9.25
C PHE A 5 3.77 15.67 9.19
N GLY A 6 3.79 14.67 10.07
CA GLY A 6 2.71 13.68 10.18
C GLY A 6 1.37 14.32 10.49
N TYR A 7 1.36 15.25 11.44
CA TYR A 7 0.16 16.01 11.81
C TYR A 7 -0.42 16.80 10.63
N ALA A 8 0.41 17.60 9.94
CA ALA A 8 -0.04 18.38 8.80
C ALA A 8 -0.51 17.50 7.63
N THR A 9 0.18 16.37 7.39
CA THR A 9 -0.22 15.42 6.34
C THR A 9 -1.58 14.80 6.66
N ALA A 10 -1.82 14.41 7.91
CA ALA A 10 -3.13 13.90 8.32
C ALA A 10 -4.21 14.99 8.21
N ALA A 11 -3.92 16.22 8.63
CA ALA A 11 -4.85 17.33 8.51
C ALA A 11 -5.33 17.57 7.07
N ASP A 12 -4.44 17.41 6.09
CA ASP A 12 -4.78 17.61 4.68
C ASP A 12 -5.32 16.35 4.00
N ARG A 13 -4.87 15.14 4.39
CA ARG A 13 -4.97 13.91 3.57
C ARG A 13 -5.33 12.63 4.33
N LEU A 14 -5.91 12.71 5.52
CA LEU A 14 -6.18 11.52 6.36
C LEU A 14 -6.92 10.38 5.62
N TYR A 15 -7.95 10.67 4.82
CA TYR A 15 -8.67 9.63 4.08
C TYR A 15 -7.78 8.93 3.04
N GLN A 16 -6.91 9.69 2.36
CA GLN A 16 -5.93 9.13 1.42
C GLN A 16 -4.91 8.25 2.15
N LEU A 17 -4.41 8.67 3.32
CA LEU A 17 -3.49 7.86 4.14
C LEU A 17 -4.15 6.55 4.57
N GLU A 18 -5.41 6.59 5.00
CA GLU A 18 -6.16 5.40 5.37
C GLU A 18 -6.33 4.43 4.18
N LEU A 19 -6.62 4.93 2.99
CA LEU A 19 -6.68 4.07 1.80
C LEU A 19 -5.33 3.45 1.44
N TYR A 20 -4.21 4.17 1.61
CA TYR A 20 -2.87 3.59 1.42
C TYR A 20 -2.51 2.56 2.49
N ARG A 21 -2.88 2.79 3.76
CA ARG A 21 -2.76 1.80 4.84
C ARG A 21 -3.53 0.54 4.48
N ARG A 22 -4.77 0.67 4.02
CA ARG A 22 -5.61 -0.46 3.60
C ARG A 22 -5.07 -1.16 2.38
N TYR A 23 -4.52 -0.41 1.43
CA TYR A 23 -3.83 -1.00 0.27
C TYR A 23 -2.67 -1.87 0.73
N TYR A 24 -1.80 -1.39 1.62
CA TYR A 24 -0.70 -2.19 2.14
C TYR A 24 -1.17 -3.50 2.80
N HIS A 25 -2.24 -3.45 3.61
CA HIS A 25 -2.78 -4.63 4.28
C HIS A 25 -3.68 -5.51 3.39
N GLY A 26 -4.03 -5.04 2.20
CA GLY A 26 -5.08 -5.62 1.36
C GLY A 26 -6.42 -5.70 2.09
N THR A 27 -6.95 -4.56 2.52
CA THR A 27 -8.24 -4.43 3.22
C THR A 27 -9.09 -3.26 2.69
N VAL A 28 -8.90 -2.88 1.43
CA VAL A 28 -9.66 -1.83 0.76
C VAL A 28 -11.11 -2.27 0.55
N ALA A 29 -11.32 -3.52 0.14
CA ALA A 29 -12.66 -4.05 -0.12
C ALA A 29 -13.53 -4.11 1.13
N ALA A 30 -12.93 -4.11 2.32
CA ALA A 30 -13.64 -4.09 3.59
C ALA A 30 -14.43 -2.80 3.82
N VAL A 31 -14.04 -1.69 3.18
CA VAL A 31 -14.73 -0.38 3.31
C VAL A 31 -15.31 0.15 2.01
N LEU A 32 -14.73 -0.20 0.86
CA LEU A 32 -15.24 0.21 -0.45
C LEU A 32 -16.14 -0.85 -1.11
N GLY A 33 -16.28 -2.03 -0.51
CA GLY A 33 -16.97 -3.17 -1.13
C GLY A 33 -16.13 -3.83 -2.22
N ALA A 34 -16.75 -4.71 -3.01
CA ALA A 34 -16.03 -5.46 -4.05
C ALA A 34 -15.54 -4.60 -5.23
N GLY A 35 -16.13 -3.41 -5.43
CA GLY A 35 -15.92 -2.55 -6.58
C GLY A 35 -17.07 -2.62 -7.59
N ASP A 36 -16.80 -2.26 -8.83
CA ASP A 36 -17.77 -2.16 -9.94
C ASP A 36 -17.24 -2.84 -11.22
N GLU A 37 -17.76 -2.50 -12.40
CA GLU A 37 -17.32 -3.09 -13.67
C GLU A 37 -15.87 -2.71 -14.04
N ASP A 38 -15.39 -1.56 -13.55
CA ASP A 38 -14.06 -1.03 -13.87
C ASP A 38 -13.04 -1.31 -12.76
N THR A 39 -13.50 -1.66 -11.56
CA THR A 39 -12.66 -1.80 -10.37
C THR A 39 -12.97 -3.07 -9.59
N ASP A 40 -11.95 -3.89 -9.31
CA ASP A 40 -12.08 -5.08 -8.45
C ASP A 40 -11.18 -4.93 -7.21
N TRP A 41 -11.78 -4.45 -6.12
CA TRP A 41 -11.07 -4.25 -4.85
C TRP A 41 -10.71 -5.57 -4.17
N VAL A 42 -11.42 -6.66 -4.48
CA VAL A 42 -11.09 -7.98 -3.91
C VAL A 42 -9.80 -8.50 -4.54
N GLN A 43 -9.65 -8.42 -5.86
CA GLN A 43 -8.38 -8.77 -6.51
C GLN A 43 -7.25 -7.86 -6.05
N PHE A 44 -7.53 -6.56 -5.91
CA PHE A 44 -6.55 -5.60 -5.39
C PHE A 44 -6.04 -5.98 -3.99
N ASP A 45 -6.94 -6.38 -3.09
CA ASP A 45 -6.59 -6.86 -1.75
C ASP A 45 -5.80 -8.17 -1.78
N ILE A 46 -6.11 -9.09 -2.70
CA ILE A 46 -5.35 -10.34 -2.90
C ILE A 46 -3.92 -10.05 -3.36
N GLU A 47 -3.75 -9.17 -4.34
CA GLU A 47 -2.44 -8.81 -4.89
C GLU A 47 -1.58 -8.09 -3.84
N ALA A 48 -2.14 -7.14 -3.10
CA ALA A 48 -1.45 -6.48 -2.00
C ALA A 48 -0.87 -7.46 -0.98
N ARG A 49 -1.67 -8.45 -0.55
CA ARG A 49 -1.22 -9.49 0.39
C ARG A 49 -0.19 -10.42 -0.22
N ARG A 50 -0.27 -10.70 -1.53
CA ARG A 50 0.74 -11.52 -2.24
C ARG A 50 2.09 -10.83 -2.30
N ASN A 51 2.11 -9.51 -2.50
CA ASN A 51 3.35 -8.75 -2.62
C ASN A 51 4.21 -8.75 -1.36
N THR A 52 3.62 -9.02 -0.20
CA THR A 52 4.31 -9.10 1.10
C THR A 52 4.29 -10.51 1.71
N ALA A 53 3.76 -11.49 0.98
CA ALA A 53 3.59 -12.85 1.50
C ALA A 53 4.94 -13.54 1.73
N GLY A 54 5.20 -13.92 2.97
CA GLY A 54 6.41 -14.65 3.36
C GLY A 54 7.60 -13.75 3.74
N GLU A 55 7.45 -12.43 3.64
CA GLU A 55 8.44 -11.47 4.13
C GLU A 55 8.35 -11.33 5.66
N PRO A 56 9.47 -11.01 6.35
CA PRO A 56 9.42 -10.60 7.75
C PRO A 56 8.52 -9.37 7.94
N SER A 57 7.99 -9.17 9.14
CA SER A 57 7.19 -7.98 9.43
C SER A 57 8.00 -6.69 9.23
N LEU A 58 7.34 -5.57 8.89
CA LEU A 58 8.07 -4.29 8.72
C LEU A 58 8.73 -3.82 10.02
N ASP A 59 8.20 -4.19 11.18
CA ASP A 59 8.86 -3.90 12.46
C ASP A 59 10.16 -4.70 12.62
N GLU A 60 10.20 -5.98 12.23
CA GLU A 60 11.42 -6.79 12.20
C GLU A 60 12.44 -6.22 11.20
N GLN A 61 11.99 -5.89 9.98
CA GLN A 61 12.84 -5.26 8.97
C GLN A 61 13.39 -3.92 9.45
N ALA A 62 12.57 -3.09 10.10
CA ALA A 62 12.99 -1.80 10.65
C ALA A 62 13.97 -1.96 11.83
N ALA A 63 13.81 -3.00 12.64
CA ALA A 63 14.76 -3.31 13.71
C ALA A 63 16.14 -3.68 13.16
N GLU A 64 16.17 -4.46 12.07
CA GLU A 64 17.41 -4.93 11.44
C GLU A 64 18.09 -3.87 10.57
N GLN A 65 17.31 -3.12 9.77
CA GLN A 65 17.86 -2.30 8.68
C GLN A 65 17.98 -0.81 9.01
N LEU A 66 17.22 -0.30 9.99
CA LEU A 66 17.21 1.12 10.33
C LEU A 66 18.09 1.43 11.55
N THR A 67 18.63 2.64 11.58
CA THR A 67 19.25 3.19 12.78
C THR A 67 18.19 3.62 13.81
N ALA A 68 18.60 3.85 15.06
CA ALA A 68 17.70 4.36 16.09
C ALA A 68 17.07 5.71 15.70
N ASP A 69 17.85 6.61 15.09
CA ASP A 69 17.36 7.92 14.64
C ASP A 69 16.33 7.78 13.50
N GLN A 70 16.55 6.86 12.57
CA GLN A 70 15.59 6.58 11.49
C GLN A 70 14.27 6.01 12.02
N ARG A 71 14.33 5.08 13.00
CA ARG A 71 13.12 4.59 13.68
C ARG A 71 12.40 5.70 14.45
N ALA A 72 13.13 6.59 15.11
CA ALA A 72 12.56 7.73 15.81
C ALA A 72 11.86 8.71 14.85
N VAL A 73 12.36 8.87 13.62
CA VAL A 73 11.71 9.65 12.57
C VAL A 73 10.37 9.03 12.16
N LEU A 74 10.33 7.71 11.91
CA LEU A 74 9.12 6.97 11.56
C LEU A 74 8.07 7.04 12.68
N GLN A 75 8.50 6.84 13.94
CA GLN A 75 7.63 6.96 15.11
C GLN A 75 7.06 8.38 15.21
N ALA A 76 7.90 9.41 15.14
CA ALA A 76 7.44 10.79 15.26
C ALA A 76 6.41 11.15 14.18
N PHE A 77 6.61 10.73 12.93
CA PHE A 77 5.63 10.93 11.86
C PHE A 77 4.29 10.24 12.17
N THR A 78 4.34 8.99 12.62
CA THR A 78 3.16 8.19 13.02
C THR A 78 2.40 8.86 14.18
N ASP A 79 3.12 9.31 15.21
CA ASP A 79 2.54 10.02 16.35
C ASP A 79 1.84 11.32 15.94
N GLY A 80 2.39 12.01 14.94
CA GLY A 80 1.78 13.21 14.36
C GLY A 80 0.44 12.92 13.69
N ILE A 81 0.35 11.83 12.92
CA ILE A 81 -0.92 11.38 12.31
C ILE A 81 -1.94 11.08 13.42
N ASN A 82 -1.55 10.29 14.42
CA ASN A 82 -2.44 9.88 15.50
C ASN A 82 -2.93 11.07 16.32
N ARG A 83 -2.07 12.08 16.53
CA ARG A 83 -2.49 13.30 17.22
C ARG A 83 -3.66 13.99 16.52
N TYR A 84 -3.63 14.09 15.18
CA TYR A 84 -4.71 14.69 14.41
C TYR A 84 -5.99 13.83 14.47
N ILE A 85 -5.85 12.51 14.37
CA ILE A 85 -7.00 11.58 14.51
C ILE A 85 -7.69 11.77 15.86
N THR A 86 -6.92 11.82 16.96
CA THR A 86 -7.46 12.07 18.31
C THR A 86 -8.13 13.43 18.40
N GLU A 87 -7.52 14.48 17.82
CA GLU A 87 -8.10 15.83 17.83
C GLU A 87 -9.46 15.87 17.13
N VAL A 88 -9.61 15.22 15.98
CA VAL A 88 -10.89 15.17 15.25
C VAL A 88 -11.95 14.41 16.05
N ARG A 89 -11.58 13.31 16.72
CA ARG A 89 -12.52 12.53 17.56
C ARG A 89 -13.02 13.30 18.78
N GLU A 90 -12.16 14.10 19.39
CA GLU A 90 -12.46 14.84 20.61
C GLU A 90 -13.08 16.22 20.34
N SER A 91 -13.13 16.65 19.08
CA SER A 91 -13.62 17.96 18.69
C SER A 91 -15.13 17.98 18.48
N GLU A 92 -15.78 19.06 18.94
CA GLU A 92 -17.16 19.38 18.57
C GLU A 92 -17.23 20.17 17.23
N GLU A 93 -16.09 20.67 16.73
CA GLU A 93 -16.00 21.54 15.56
C GLU A 93 -15.43 20.83 14.33
N LEU A 94 -14.53 19.86 14.53
CA LEU A 94 -13.90 19.09 13.47
C LEU A 94 -14.69 17.82 13.18
N GLN A 95 -14.62 17.37 11.94
CA GLN A 95 -15.21 16.11 11.49
C GLN A 95 -14.25 15.40 10.56
N PHE A 96 -14.31 14.07 10.56
CA PHE A 96 -13.62 13.29 9.54
C PHE A 96 -14.15 13.65 8.15
N HIS A 97 -13.26 13.56 7.16
CA HIS A 97 -13.57 13.79 5.76
C HIS A 97 -14.85 13.05 5.32
N GLN A 98 -15.68 13.69 4.48
CA GLN A 98 -17.00 13.18 4.08
C GLN A 98 -17.00 11.71 3.62
N ALA A 99 -15.96 11.29 2.91
CA ALA A 99 -15.83 9.91 2.44
C ALA A 99 -15.84 8.86 3.59
N PHE A 100 -15.29 9.16 4.78
CA PHE A 100 -15.42 8.29 5.95
C PHE A 100 -16.88 8.10 6.36
N GLN A 101 -17.66 9.19 6.32
CA GLN A 101 -19.09 9.20 6.68
C GLN A 101 -19.92 8.43 5.65
N GLU A 102 -19.66 8.64 4.36
CA GLU A 102 -20.36 7.96 3.25
C GLU A 102 -20.13 6.45 3.26
N HIS A 103 -18.92 6.01 3.57
CA HIS A 103 -18.55 4.60 3.67
C HIS A 103 -18.78 4.00 5.07
N GLY A 104 -19.23 4.80 6.04
CA GLY A 104 -19.66 4.32 7.36
C GLY A 104 -18.53 3.78 8.25
N PHE A 105 -17.33 4.35 8.18
CA PHE A 105 -16.20 3.94 9.01
C PHE A 105 -15.32 5.13 9.44
N GLU A 106 -14.50 4.94 10.48
CA GLU A 106 -13.53 5.92 10.96
C GLU A 106 -12.10 5.35 10.92
N PRO A 107 -11.05 6.19 10.80
CA PRO A 107 -9.67 5.72 10.78
C PRO A 107 -9.20 5.35 12.19
N GLU A 108 -8.64 4.17 12.39
CA GLU A 108 -7.98 3.79 13.65
C GLU A 108 -6.60 4.48 13.82
N GLU A 109 -5.98 4.32 15.00
CA GLU A 109 -4.59 4.76 15.20
C GLU A 109 -3.64 4.00 14.27
N PHE A 110 -2.73 4.75 13.67
CA PHE A 110 -1.67 4.24 12.81
C PHE A 110 -0.52 3.70 13.67
N THR A 111 0.06 2.62 13.21
CA THR A 111 1.31 2.05 13.69
C THR A 111 2.48 2.48 12.82
N THR A 112 3.71 2.26 13.28
CA THR A 112 4.92 2.44 12.45
C THR A 112 4.92 1.51 11.23
N THR A 113 4.33 0.32 11.36
CA THR A 113 4.09 -0.60 10.24
C THR A 113 3.14 0.01 9.21
N ASP A 114 2.07 0.69 9.61
CA ASP A 114 1.17 1.37 8.66
C ASP A 114 1.91 2.49 7.92
N ALA A 115 2.66 3.32 8.66
CA ALA A 115 3.41 4.44 8.08
C ALA A 115 4.48 3.97 7.08
N ALA A 116 5.24 2.92 7.43
CA ALA A 116 6.22 2.32 6.52
C ALA A 116 5.54 1.56 5.37
N GLY A 117 4.44 0.86 5.66
CA GLY A 117 3.67 0.06 4.72
C GLY A 117 3.09 0.88 3.58
N MET A 118 2.60 2.09 3.84
CA MET A 118 2.16 3.02 2.80
C MET A 118 3.27 3.30 1.76
N PHE A 119 4.51 3.51 2.22
CA PHE A 119 5.65 3.69 1.32
C PHE A 119 5.97 2.42 0.55
N VAL A 120 6.08 1.28 1.25
CA VAL A 120 6.37 -0.03 0.64
C VAL A 120 5.34 -0.40 -0.42
N ALA A 121 4.04 -0.22 -0.14
CA ALA A 121 2.97 -0.53 -1.08
C ALA A 121 3.05 0.32 -2.35
N SER A 122 3.35 1.62 -2.21
CA SER A 122 3.54 2.51 -3.35
C SER A 122 4.74 2.12 -4.21
N MET A 123 5.87 1.78 -3.58
CA MET A 123 7.07 1.36 -4.30
C MET A 123 6.91 -0.01 -4.96
N ALA A 124 6.30 -0.98 -4.27
CA ALA A 124 6.03 -2.31 -4.78
C ALA A 124 5.19 -2.26 -6.07
N TYR A 125 4.20 -1.36 -6.14
CA TYR A 125 3.41 -1.15 -7.34
C TYR A 125 4.28 -0.72 -8.55
N PHE A 126 5.23 0.19 -8.33
CA PHE A 126 6.10 0.68 -9.41
C PHE A 126 7.27 -0.26 -9.73
N SER A 127 7.71 -1.09 -8.78
CA SER A 127 8.84 -2.02 -8.96
C SER A 127 8.42 -3.45 -9.31
N GLY A 128 7.13 -3.78 -9.23
CA GLY A 128 6.60 -5.14 -9.35
C GLY A 128 6.30 -5.62 -10.77
N PHE A 129 6.64 -4.85 -11.81
CA PHE A 129 6.40 -5.26 -13.20
C PHE A 129 7.36 -6.38 -13.63
N GLN A 130 6.83 -7.60 -13.79
CA GLN A 130 7.59 -8.76 -14.26
C GLN A 130 7.01 -9.30 -15.57
N LEU A 131 7.79 -9.22 -16.64
CA LEU A 131 7.36 -9.66 -17.99
C LEU A 131 7.90 -11.04 -18.38
N GLU A 132 8.67 -11.70 -17.52
CA GLU A 132 9.29 -13.00 -17.84
C GLU A 132 8.27 -14.08 -18.22
N THR A 133 7.14 -14.18 -17.51
CA THR A 133 6.09 -15.15 -17.84
C THR A 133 5.42 -14.84 -19.18
N LEU A 134 5.20 -13.55 -19.48
CA LEU A 134 4.69 -13.14 -20.78
C LEU A 134 5.71 -13.45 -21.88
N GLY A 135 6.98 -13.10 -21.66
CA GLY A 135 8.08 -13.39 -22.59
C GLY A 135 8.21 -14.88 -22.87
N ALA A 136 8.14 -15.72 -21.83
CA ALA A 136 8.13 -17.17 -21.97
C ALA A 136 6.94 -17.67 -22.79
N THR A 137 5.75 -17.10 -22.59
CA THR A 137 4.54 -17.43 -23.36
C THR A 137 4.69 -17.04 -24.84
N VAL A 138 5.25 -15.86 -25.11
CA VAL A 138 5.51 -15.40 -26.49
C VAL A 138 6.55 -16.31 -27.17
N LEU A 139 7.63 -16.66 -26.47
CA LEU A 139 8.66 -17.57 -26.98
C LEU A 139 8.09 -18.97 -27.28
N ASP A 140 7.22 -19.49 -26.41
CA ASP A 140 6.55 -20.78 -26.62
C ASP A 140 5.65 -20.74 -27.87
N ALA A 141 4.86 -19.67 -28.04
CA ALA A 141 4.03 -19.47 -29.23
C ALA A 141 4.86 -19.41 -30.52
N LEU A 142 5.97 -18.66 -30.53
CA LEU A 142 6.89 -18.57 -31.66
C LEU A 142 7.56 -19.93 -31.96
N THR A 143 7.87 -20.72 -30.92
CA THR A 143 8.43 -22.06 -31.08
C THR A 143 7.43 -23.00 -31.75
N GLN A 144 6.16 -22.94 -31.36
CA GLN A 144 5.09 -23.72 -31.99
C GLN A 144 4.86 -23.31 -33.45
N GLU A 145 4.94 -22.02 -33.78
CA GLU A 145 4.73 -21.52 -35.15
C GLU A 145 5.90 -21.85 -36.09
N THR A 146 7.13 -21.67 -35.60
CA THR A 146 8.35 -21.87 -36.41
C THR A 146 8.83 -23.32 -36.44
N GLY A 147 8.39 -24.15 -35.48
CA GLY A 147 8.90 -25.51 -35.27
C GLY A 147 10.36 -25.56 -34.82
N SER A 148 10.95 -24.42 -34.43
CA SER A 148 12.35 -24.32 -34.02
C SER A 148 12.51 -23.27 -32.94
N GLU A 149 12.89 -23.71 -31.74
CA GLU A 149 13.20 -22.83 -30.61
C GLU A 149 14.31 -21.82 -30.96
N GLN A 150 15.31 -22.25 -31.74
CA GLN A 150 16.37 -21.36 -32.21
C GLN A 150 15.82 -20.23 -33.08
N ARG A 151 14.89 -20.54 -34.00
CA ARG A 151 14.27 -19.52 -34.85
C ARG A 151 13.31 -18.63 -34.05
N ALA A 152 12.60 -19.19 -33.07
CA ALA A 152 11.75 -18.43 -32.16
C ALA A 152 12.55 -17.40 -31.35
N MET A 153 13.71 -17.79 -30.83
CA MET A 153 14.61 -16.92 -30.08
C MET A 153 15.22 -15.80 -30.95
N GLU A 154 15.42 -16.03 -32.25
CA GLU A 154 15.84 -14.97 -33.19
C GLU A 154 14.74 -13.95 -33.49
N LEU A 155 13.47 -14.34 -33.34
CA LEU A 155 12.31 -13.51 -33.63
C LEU A 155 11.78 -12.76 -32.40
N PHE A 156 12.00 -13.33 -31.21
CA PHE A 156 11.69 -12.72 -29.91
C PHE A 156 12.61 -11.52 -29.63
#